data_AF-A0A3R7DZN9-F1
#
_entry.id   AF-A0A3R7DZN9-F1
#
_cell.length_a   1.000
_cell.length_b   1.000
_cell.length_c   1.000
_cell.angle_alpha   90.00
_cell.angle_beta   90.00
_cell.angle_gamma   90.00
#
_symmetry.space_group_name_H-M   'P 1'
#
loop_
_entity.id
_entity.type
_entity.pdbx_description
1 polymer ?
#
loop_
_entity_poly.entity_id
_entity_poly.type
_entity_poly.pdbx_seq_one_letter_code
_entity_poly.pdbx_strand_id
1 'polypeptide(L)' 'AVAGGIVPETAREALEKGANIIVVGRYITQSKDIERAVRDFLELTPIMREDIDLFRVHVE' A
#
# COMPACT_ATOMS: atom_id res chain seq x y z
N ALA A 1 -4.84 -13.95 2.72
CA ALA A 1 -5.57 -13.67 1.45
C ALA A 1 -4.86 -12.53 0.73
N VAL A 2 -4.81 -12.53 -0.61
CA VAL A 2 -4.18 -11.45 -1.40
C VAL A 2 -5.28 -10.71 -2.15
N ALA A 3 -5.38 -9.39 -1.93
CA ALA A 3 -6.33 -8.53 -2.65
C ALA A 3 -5.60 -7.80 -3.79
N GLY A 4 -6.02 -8.03 -5.03
CA GLY A 4 -5.55 -7.30 -6.21
C GLY A 4 -6.58 -6.25 -6.66
N GLY A 5 -6.16 -5.29 -7.49
CA GLY A 5 -7.05 -4.19 -7.90
C GLY A 5 -7.28 -3.14 -6.81
N ILE A 6 -6.36 -3.06 -5.84
CA ILE A 6 -6.44 -2.15 -4.71
C ILE A 6 -6.29 -0.69 -5.14
N VAL A 7 -7.24 0.11 -4.67
CA VAL A 7 -7.22 1.58 -4.58
C VAL A 7 -7.34 2.00 -3.11
N PRO A 8 -7.01 3.24 -2.71
CA PRO A 8 -6.97 3.65 -1.31
C PRO A 8 -8.26 3.33 -0.51
N GLU A 9 -9.42 3.46 -1.15
CA GLU A 9 -10.72 3.15 -0.56
C GLU A 9 -10.84 1.66 -0.20
N THR A 10 -10.49 0.78 -1.13
CA THR A 10 -10.52 -0.68 -0.92
C THR A 10 -9.36 -1.18 -0.05
N ALA A 11 -8.25 -0.45 0.00
CA ALA A 11 -7.12 -0.76 0.86
C ALA A 11 -7.51 -0.64 2.33
N ARG A 12 -8.25 0.42 2.70
CA ARG A 12 -8.78 0.60 4.05
C ARG A 12 -9.65 -0.57 4.48
N GLU A 13 -10.59 -0.98 3.63
CA GLU A 13 -11.45 -2.13 3.90
C GLU A 13 -10.65 -3.43 4.05
N ALA A 14 -9.64 -3.64 3.21
CA ALA A 14 -8.78 -4.82 3.29
C ALA A 14 -8.00 -4.87 4.62
N LEU A 15 -7.45 -3.73 5.05
CA LEU A 15 -6.74 -3.61 6.33
C LEU A 15 -7.68 -3.86 7.52
N GLU A 16 -8.88 -3.30 7.51
CA GLU A 16 -9.92 -3.52 8.54
C GLU A 16 -10.34 -5.00 8.62
N LYS A 17 -10.33 -5.71 7.49
CA LYS A 17 -10.57 -7.16 7.41
C LYS A 17 -9.36 -8.02 7.81
N GLY A 18 -8.26 -7.41 8.25
CA GLY A 18 -7.08 -8.11 8.74
C GLY A 18 -6.07 -8.50 7.66
N ALA A 19 -6.07 -7.84 6.49
CA ALA A 19 -5.00 -8.03 5.52
C ALA A 19 -3.66 -7.53 6.09
N ASN A 20 -2.64 -8.37 6.08
CA ASN A 20 -1.29 -7.99 6.51
C ASN A 20 -0.48 -7.33 5.38
N ILE A 21 -0.83 -7.59 4.12
CA ILE A 21 -0.10 -7.11 2.93
C ILE A 21 -1.13 -6.67 1.89
N ILE A 22 -0.89 -5.52 1.28
CA ILE A 22 -1.61 -5.02 0.11
C ILE A 22 -0.65 -4.90 -1.08
N VAL A 23 -1.09 -5.28 -2.27
CA VAL A 23 -0.30 -5.14 -3.51
C VAL A 23 -1.04 -4.20 -4.45
N VAL A 24 -0.38 -3.09 -4.77
CA VAL A 24 -0.95 -2.01 -5.59
C VAL A 24 -0.24 -1.95 -6.93
N GLY A 25 -1.01 -2.05 -8.01
CA GLY A 25 -0.49 -2.00 -9.38
C GLY A 25 -0.72 -0.64 -10.03
N ARG A 26 -1.66 -0.61 -11.00
CA ARG A 26 -1.88 0.53 -11.91
C ARG A 26 -2.14 1.86 -11.21
N TYR A 27 -2.77 1.87 -10.04
CA TYR A 27 -3.01 3.11 -9.29
C TYR A 27 -1.70 3.87 -9.02
N ILE A 28 -0.61 3.15 -8.75
CA ILE A 28 0.73 3.73 -8.58
C ILE A 28 1.45 3.81 -9.92
N THR A 29 1.59 2.70 -10.64
CA THR A 29 2.49 2.62 -11.81
C THR A 29 2.04 3.44 -13.03
N GLN A 30 0.76 3.82 -13.10
CA GLN A 30 0.21 4.66 -14.17
C GLN A 30 -0.19 6.06 -13.67
N SER A 31 0.13 6.40 -12.42
CA SER A 31 -0.12 7.76 -11.91
C SER A 31 0.79 8.77 -12.60
N LYS A 32 0.26 9.97 -12.86
CA LYS A 32 1.07 11.12 -13.27
C LYS A 32 2.01 11.59 -12.16
N ASP A 33 1.58 11.39 -10.91
CA ASP A 33 2.34 11.72 -9.70
C ASP A 33 2.41 10.44 -8.84
N ILE A 34 3.51 9.72 -9.00
CA ILE A 34 3.76 8.44 -8.34
C ILE A 34 3.93 8.64 -6.84
N GLU A 35 4.63 9.70 -6.42
CA GLU A 35 4.88 9.97 -5.00
C GLU A 35 3.58 10.25 -4.26
N ARG A 36 2.71 11.10 -4.82
CA ARG A 36 1.38 11.34 -4.27
C ARG A 36 0.56 10.04 -4.22
N ALA A 37 0.56 9.26 -5.30
CA ALA A 37 -0.21 8.01 -5.35
C ALA A 37 0.26 6.98 -4.31
N VAL A 38 1.56 6.92 -4.02
CA VAL A 38 2.10 6.09 -2.93
C VAL A 38 1.68 6.65 -1.57
N ARG A 39 1.76 7.97 -1.38
CA ARG A 39 1.39 8.66 -0.14
C ARG A 39 -0.07 8.42 0.25
N ASP A 40 -0.97 8.35 -0.73
CA ASP A 40 -2.38 8.01 -0.52
C ASP A 40 -2.57 6.64 0.20
N PHE A 41 -1.61 5.71 0.10
CA PHE A 41 -1.62 4.44 0.86
C PHE A 41 -0.87 4.51 2.18
N LEU A 42 0.29 5.16 2.22
CA LEU A 42 1.10 5.26 3.44
C LEU A 42 0.36 6.05 4.55
N GLU A 43 -0.57 6.92 4.18
CA GLU A 43 -1.36 7.69 5.12
C GLU A 43 -2.65 7.00 5.60
N LEU A 44 -2.92 5.75 5.18
CA LEU A 44 -4.14 5.04 5.56
C LEU A 44 -4.23 4.69 7.04
N THR A 45 -3.07 4.46 7.69
CA THR A 45 -2.99 4.17 9.12
C THR A 45 -1.82 4.93 9.75
N PRO A 46 -1.85 5.23 11.06
CA PRO A 46 -0.71 5.87 11.75
C PRO A 46 0.59 5.05 11.62
N ILE A 47 0.49 3.73 11.69
CA ILE A 47 1.64 2.81 11.62
C ILE A 47 2.34 2.92 10.26
N MET A 48 1.58 2.94 9.16
CA MET A 48 2.15 3.03 7.80
C MET A 48 2.79 4.40 7.50
N ARG A 49 2.45 5.44 8.27
CA ARG A 49 3.06 6.77 8.17
C ARG A 49 4.41 6.82 8.87
N GLU A 50 4.55 6.13 10.00
CA GLU A 50 5.71 6.20 10.87
C GLU A 50 6.75 5.12 10.57
N ASP A 51 6.32 3.93 10.15
CA ASP A 51 7.17 2.74 9.97
C ASP A 51 7.25 2.35 8.49
N ILE A 52 8.20 2.96 7.78
CA ILE A 52 8.48 2.72 6.36
C ILE A 52 9.88 2.12 6.24
N ASP A 53 9.99 0.80 6.39
CA ASP A 53 11.22 0.07 6.05
C ASP A 53 11.24 -0.24 4.53
N LEU A 54 11.86 0.65 3.76
CA LEU A 54 11.94 0.55 2.29
C LEU A 54 12.91 -0.53 1.79
N PHE A 55 13.65 -1.22 2.67
CA PHE A 55 14.67 -2.18 2.26
C PHE A 55 14.64 -3.46 3.08
N ARG A 56 13.81 -4.41 2.63
CA ARG A 56 14.04 -5.83 2.94
C ARG A 56 14.25 -6.63 1.67
N VAL A 57 15.50 -6.67 1.20
CA VAL A 57 15.94 -7.69 0.26
C VAL A 57 16.05 -8.99 1.06
N HIS A 58 15.11 -9.92 0.87
CA HIS A 58 15.30 -11.28 1.34
C HIS A 58 16.30 -11.94 0.40
N VAL A 59 17.53 -12.14 0.86
CA VAL A 59 18.50 -12.98 0.16
C VAL A 59 18.34 -14.37 0.75
N GLU A 60 17.95 -15.34 -0.08
CA GLU A 60 17.92 -16.77 0.29
C GLU A 60 19.31 -17.30 0.65
#